data_AF-A0A484NC61-F1
#
_entry.id   AF-A0A484NC61-F1
#
_cell.length_a   1.000
_cell.length_b   1.000
_cell.length_c   1.000
_cell.angle_alpha   90.00
_cell.angle_beta   90.00
_cell.angle_gamma   90.00
#
_symmetry.space_group_name_H-M   'P 1'
#
loop_
_entity.id
_entity.type
_entity.pdbx_description
1 polymer ?
#
loop_
_entity_poly.entity_id
_entity_poly.type
_entity_poly.pdbx_seq_one_letter_code
_entity_poly.pdbx_strand_id
1 'polypeptide(L)'
;MKEARSEKQVAKIFVPGGATLYSAHSIKIREDEGYRTYYFYEYGQDERHIALVAAVNGGKAFIVGATAPEDRWNDDGIKLRSAAVSFTVL
;
A
#
# COMPACT_ATOMS: atom_id res chain seq x y z
N MET A 1 14.16 -13.44 -19.16
CA MET A 1 14.10 -13.49 -17.68
C MET A 1 13.09 -12.44 -17.22
N LYS A 2 11.92 -12.85 -16.72
CA LYS A 2 10.90 -11.93 -16.17
C LYS A 2 10.95 -12.05 -14.65
N GLU A 3 11.52 -11.06 -13.97
CA GLU A 3 11.42 -10.95 -12.51
C GLU A 3 10.00 -10.52 -12.14
N ALA A 4 9.10 -11.50 -12.11
CA ALA A 4 7.83 -11.40 -11.41
C ALA A 4 7.93 -12.25 -10.14
N ARG A 5 8.69 -11.78 -9.15
CA ARG A 5 8.38 -12.15 -7.76
C ARG A 5 6.99 -11.55 -7.52
N SER A 6 5.95 -12.39 -7.64
CA SER A 6 4.53 -12.02 -7.61
C SER A 6 4.28 -10.97 -6.50
N GLU A 7 3.51 -9.92 -6.77
CA GLU A 7 3.19 -8.85 -5.80
C GLU A 7 2.71 -9.40 -4.44
N LYS A 8 2.11 -10.61 -4.44
CA LYS A 8 1.73 -11.38 -3.25
C LYS A 8 2.91 -11.81 -2.36
N GLN A 9 4.09 -12.05 -2.93
CA GLN A 9 5.28 -12.43 -2.19
C GLN A 9 5.91 -11.22 -1.48
N VAL A 10 5.85 -10.04 -2.09
CA VAL A 10 6.28 -8.76 -1.47
C VAL A 10 5.27 -8.30 -0.41
N ALA A 11 3.98 -8.59 -0.61
CA ALA A 11 2.94 -8.30 0.37
C ALA A 11 3.26 -8.90 1.76
N LYS A 12 3.91 -10.06 1.84
CA LYS A 12 4.31 -10.70 3.11
C LYS A 12 5.29 -9.86 3.96
N ILE A 13 5.94 -8.84 3.39
CA ILE A 13 6.83 -7.93 4.11
C ILE A 13 6.00 -6.87 4.88
N PHE A 14 4.88 -6.43 4.30
CA PHE A 14 4.10 -5.30 4.80
C PHE A 14 2.72 -5.68 5.33
N VAL A 15 2.28 -6.90 5.06
CA VAL A 15 1.00 -7.45 5.48
C VAL A 15 1.27 -8.54 6.53
N PRO A 16 0.79 -8.36 7.77
CA PRO A 16 1.01 -9.34 8.83
C PRO A 16 0.31 -10.67 8.52
N GLY A 17 0.88 -11.75 9.07
CA GLY A 17 0.32 -13.09 8.93
C GLY A 17 -1.07 -13.17 9.57
N GLY A 18 -2.02 -13.78 8.86
CA GLY A 18 -3.42 -13.89 9.30
C GLY A 18 -4.34 -12.77 8.80
N ALA A 19 -3.81 -11.74 8.14
CA ALA A 19 -4.62 -10.73 7.46
C ALA A 19 -5.25 -11.24 6.16
N THR A 20 -6.45 -10.76 5.87
CA THR A 20 -7.14 -11.01 4.59
C THR A 20 -6.71 -9.97 3.57
N LEU A 21 -5.87 -10.35 2.60
CA LEU A 21 -5.43 -9.46 1.54
C LEU A 21 -6.54 -9.24 0.50
N TYR A 22 -7.04 -8.00 0.39
CA TYR A 22 -8.05 -7.61 -0.59
C TYR A 22 -7.43 -7.15 -1.92
N SER A 23 -6.37 -6.33 -1.85
CA SER A 23 -5.68 -5.83 -3.04
C SER A 23 -4.19 -5.68 -2.80
N ALA A 24 -3.40 -5.91 -3.84
CA ALA A 24 -1.97 -5.62 -3.87
C ALA A 24 -1.58 -5.23 -5.28
N HIS A 25 -1.01 -4.05 -5.47
CA HIS A 25 -0.50 -3.61 -6.76
C HIS A 25 0.63 -2.59 -6.63
N SER A 26 1.50 -2.57 -7.62
CA SER A 26 2.55 -1.57 -7.77
C SER A 26 2.09 -0.42 -8.68
N ILE A 27 2.42 0.81 -8.29
CA ILE A 27 2.17 2.04 -9.04
C ILE A 27 3.54 2.66 -9.35
N LYS A 28 3.83 2.89 -10.63
CA LYS A 28 5.03 3.62 -11.04
C LYS A 28 4.65 5.06 -11.36
N ILE A 29 5.20 6.00 -10.62
CA ILE A 29 4.98 7.43 -10.82
C ILE A 29 6.27 8.03 -11.37
N ARG A 30 6.14 8.85 -12.42
CA ARG A 30 7.26 9.62 -12.97
C ARG A 30 7.48 10.85 -12.09
N GLU A 31 8.70 11.03 -11.62
CA GLU A 31 9.18 12.15 -10.81
C GLU A 31 10.39 12.80 -11.49
N ASP A 32 10.87 13.92 -10.96
CA ASP A 32 11.94 14.73 -11.57
C ASP A 32 13.26 13.96 -11.70
N GLU A 33 13.57 13.09 -10.73
CA GLU A 33 14.80 12.27 -10.72
C GLU A 33 14.63 10.87 -11.35
N GLY A 34 13.44 10.52 -11.86
CA GLY A 34 13.22 9.23 -12.52
C GLY A 34 11.82 8.64 -12.33
N TYR A 35 11.73 7.32 -12.17
CA TYR A 35 10.48 6.65 -11.82
C TYR A 35 10.55 6.12 -10.41
N ARG A 36 9.56 6.44 -9.59
CA ARG A 36 9.40 5.89 -8.24
C ARG A 36 8.31 4.82 -8.24
N THR A 37 8.60 3.70 -7.58
CA THR A 37 7.64 2.62 -7.41
C THR A 37 7.02 2.72 -6.03
N TYR A 38 5.70 2.88 -6.01
CA TYR A 38 4.86 2.84 -4.83
C TYR A 38 4.16 1.48 -4.78
N TYR A 39 4.18 0.82 -3.64
CA TYR A 39 3.48 -0.44 -3.42
C TYR A 39 2.24 -0.17 -2.60
N PHE A 40 1.08 -0.51 -3.14
CA PHE A 40 -0.19 -0.40 -2.45
C PHE A 40 -0.66 -1.77 -2.00
N TYR A 41 -1.13 -1.85 -0.76
CA TYR A 41 -1.73 -3.03 -0.17
C TYR A 41 -3.03 -2.64 0.55
N GLU A 42 -4.07 -3.42 0.36
CA GLU A 42 -5.33 -3.26 1.07
C GLU A 42 -5.70 -4.59 1.70
N TYR A 43 -5.87 -4.61 3.01
CA TYR A 43 -6.11 -5.83 3.76
C TYR A 43 -6.95 -5.59 5.01
N GLY A 44 -7.61 -6.66 5.46
CA GLY A 44 -8.41 -6.69 6.68
C GLY A 44 -7.67 -7.42 7.78
N GLN A 45 -7.73 -6.87 8.99
CA GLN A 45 -7.19 -7.50 10.20
C GLN A 45 -7.94 -6.99 11.44
N ASP A 46 -8.32 -7.90 12.35
CA ASP A 46 -8.92 -7.55 13.65
C ASP A 46 -10.12 -6.58 13.52
N GLU A 47 -11.06 -6.87 12.61
CA GLU A 47 -12.25 -6.05 12.29
C GLU A 47 -11.94 -4.64 11.76
N ARG A 48 -10.69 -4.40 11.34
CA ARG A 48 -10.26 -3.16 10.71
C ARG A 48 -9.89 -3.40 9.26
N HIS A 49 -10.16 -2.39 8.47
CA HIS A 49 -9.73 -2.30 7.09
C HIS A 49 -8.55 -1.33 7.00
N ILE A 50 -7.49 -1.75 6.30
CA ILE A 50 -6.23 -1.02 6.21
C ILE A 50 -5.86 -0.85 4.74
N ALA A 51 -5.56 0.39 4.33
CA ALA A 51 -4.87 0.70 3.09
C ALA A 51 -3.47 1.20 3.41
N LEU A 52 -2.46 0.57 2.81
CA LEU A 52 -1.04 0.81 3.07
C LEU A 52 -0.33 1.13 1.77
N VAL A 53 0.46 2.21 1.78
CA VAL A 53 1.35 2.60 0.70
C VAL A 53 2.78 2.56 1.22
N ALA A 54 3.68 1.92 0.46
CA ALA A 54 5.10 1.89 0.76
C ALA A 54 5.93 2.37 -0.44
N ALA A 55 6.96 3.18 -0.20
CA ALA A 55 7.93 3.62 -1.19
C ALA A 55 9.34 3.60 -0.61
N VAL A 56 10.35 3.45 -1.47
CA VAL A 56 11.77 3.50 -1.06
C VAL A 56 12.45 4.67 -1.75
N ASN A 57 13.08 5.56 -0.97
CA ASN A 57 13.89 6.66 -1.47
C ASN A 57 15.26 6.69 -0.75
N GLY A 58 16.35 6.69 -1.51
CA GLY A 58 17.71 6.78 -0.97
C GLY A 58 18.08 5.71 0.07
N GLY A 59 17.54 4.49 -0.05
CA GLY A 59 17.72 3.41 0.92
C GLY A 59 16.85 3.48 2.17
N LYS A 60 15.95 4.49 2.27
CA LYS A 60 14.96 4.60 3.34
C LYS A 60 13.59 4.15 2.82
N ALA A 61 12.90 3.32 3.59
CA ALA A 61 11.52 2.93 3.31
C ALA A 61 10.56 3.87 4.04
N PHE A 62 9.57 4.39 3.30
CA PHE A 62 8.48 5.22 3.79
C PHE A 62 7.21 4.41 3.68
N ILE A 63 6.48 4.29 4.79
CA ILE A 63 5.25 3.51 4.88
C ILE A 63 4.17 4.43 5.45
N VAL A 64 3.06 4.56 4.74
CA VAL A 64 1.89 5.31 5.18
C VAL A 64 0.69 4.38 5.15
N GLY A 65 -0.06 4.36 6.25
CA GLY A 65 -1.27 3.56 6.39
C GLY A 65 -2.46 4.43 6.75
N ALA A 66 -3.60 4.13 6.14
CA ALA A 66 -4.91 4.63 6.54
C ALA A 66 -5.75 3.44 7.00
N THR A 67 -6.46 3.59 8.12
CA THR A 67 -7.28 2.50 8.68
C THR A 67 -8.60 3.01 9.22
N ALA A 68 -9.63 2.19 9.10
CA ALA A 68 -10.92 2.39 9.76
C ALA A 68 -11.54 1.05 10.18
N PRO A 69 -12.49 1.05 11.11
CA PRO A 69 -13.40 -0.08 11.33
C PRO A 69 -14.05 -0.54 10.02
N GLU A 70 -14.24 -1.85 9.86
CA GLU A 70 -14.74 -2.45 8.61
C GLU A 70 -16.13 -1.94 8.22
N ASP A 71 -17.00 -1.69 9.21
CA ASP A 71 -18.34 -1.11 9.02
C ASP A 71 -18.33 0.31 8.45
N ARG A 72 -17.27 1.09 8.72
CA ARG A 72 -17.09 2.46 8.21
C ARG A 72 -16.26 2.54 6.94
N TRP A 73 -15.58 1.46 6.56
CA TRP A 73 -14.73 1.46 5.38
C TRP A 73 -15.50 1.71 4.08
N ASN A 74 -16.77 1.29 4.00
CA ASN A 74 -17.60 1.54 2.82
C ASN A 74 -17.88 3.03 2.60
N ASP A 75 -18.01 3.81 3.68
CA ASP A 75 -18.34 5.24 3.62
C ASP A 75 -17.07 6.11 3.51
N ASP A 76 -16.02 5.75 4.26
CA ASP A 76 -14.79 6.55 4.37
C ASP A 76 -13.64 6.04 3.49
N GLY A 77 -13.73 4.80 2.98
CA GLY A 77 -12.63 4.11 2.30
C GLY A 77 -12.13 4.80 1.04
N ILE A 78 -13.00 5.50 0.30
CA ILE A 78 -12.58 6.28 -0.88
C ILE A 78 -11.64 7.41 -0.45
N LYS A 79 -11.99 8.16 0.59
CA LYS A 79 -11.17 9.29 1.09
C LYS A 79 -9.84 8.78 1.68
N LEU A 80 -9.88 7.66 2.40
CA LEU A 80 -8.71 7.06 3.02
C LEU A 80 -7.71 6.52 1.99
N ARG A 81 -8.21 5.86 0.92
CA ARG A 81 -7.37 5.44 -0.22
C ARG A 81 -6.76 6.65 -0.93
N SER A 82 -7.55 7.70 -1.19
CA SER A 82 -7.03 8.92 -1.81
C SER A 82 -5.95 9.60 -0.97
N ALA A 83 -6.12 9.66 0.36
CA ALA A 83 -5.11 10.19 1.26
C ALA A 83 -3.81 9.37 1.22
N ALA A 84 -3.90 8.04 1.27
CA ALA A 84 -2.73 7.16 1.19
C ALA A 84 -2.00 7.27 -0.16
N VAL A 85 -2.74 7.35 -1.28
CA VAL A 85 -2.17 7.43 -2.63
C VAL A 85 -1.60 8.82 -2.94
N SER A 86 -2.11 9.89 -2.30
CA SER A 86 -1.55 11.25 -2.42
C SER A 86 -0.18 11.42 -1.73
N PHE A 87 0.31 10.38 -1.05
CA PHE A 87 1.62 10.41 -0.43
C PHE A 87 2.73 10.47 -1.47
N THR A 88 3.46 11.58 -1.49
CA THR A 88 4.68 11.76 -2.25
C THR A 88 5.86 11.84 -1.29
N VAL A 89 6.87 11.02 -1.53
CA VAL A 89 8.14 11.12 -0.79
C VAL A 89 8.95 12.27 -1.40
N LEU A 90 9.37 13.22 -0.57
CA LEU A 90 10.31 14.28 -0.97
C LEU A 90 11.75 13.76 -1.03
#